data_AF-A0A819HG70-F1
#
_entry.id   AF-A0A819HG70-F1
#
_cell.length_a   1.000
_cell.length_b   1.000
_cell.length_c   1.000
_cell.angle_alpha   90.00
_cell.angle_beta   90.00
_cell.angle_gamma   90.00
#
_symmetry.space_group_name_H-M   'P 1'
#
loop_
_entity.id
_entity.type
_entity.pdbx_description
1 polymer ?
#
loop_
_entity_poly.entity_id
_entity_poly.type
_entity_poly.pdbx_seq_one_letter_code
_entity_poly.pdbx_strand_id
1 'polypeptide(L)'
;MSSIEVSLVASNHKKKSDAENSTLRPQRPPPPPPPSQSQPSAISIDQTTIYPPSETSSSSIDPPHEPTDNTNKNQTYLLHEFQRLFDNFDYELVREEILNRQMIECNFTTVLWRIFLHCLPRNSSQWDDMLDANRNHYEKLVQQYKIDPYKMSENNHNTDAENLNHPLSRDENSAWSQYFADEELKATITTDVRRTCPDISFFRNPRMVDLQLRILFTHSRHHQKTTPYRQGMHEILGIVVYAIHLEALKINECEESNELMKKIYDSQYLEHDAYAIFEKIIDHLRQFYSLTTSNSVVQRKKHGGINGAKQIPFQRLNDTHIPPNDTVTRMNSIFERLRHYDRFLHCKLEELNIEPTVYG
;
A
#
# COMPACT_ATOMS: atom_id res chain seq x y z
N MET A 1 3.98 -83.45 56.77
CA MET A 1 3.75 -84.66 55.95
C MET A 1 4.25 -84.35 54.54
N SER A 2 5.20 -85.17 54.06
CA SER A 2 5.85 -85.23 52.72
C SER A 2 6.61 -84.00 52.23
N SER A 3 7.96 -83.97 52.25
CA SER A 3 8.96 -84.63 51.35
C SER A 3 9.23 -83.78 50.10
N ILE A 4 10.35 -83.03 50.02
CA ILE A 4 11.71 -83.38 49.54
C ILE A 4 11.75 -83.72 48.03
N GLU A 5 12.29 -82.81 47.19
CA GLU A 5 13.44 -82.98 46.26
C GLU A 5 13.68 -81.66 45.44
N VAL A 6 14.77 -80.90 45.67
CA VAL A 6 16.05 -80.82 44.91
C VAL A 6 15.94 -79.96 43.61
N SER A 7 16.33 -78.67 43.65
CA SER A 7 17.64 -78.07 43.21
C SER A 7 17.88 -78.16 41.69
N LEU A 8 18.28 -77.14 40.91
CA LEU A 8 19.43 -76.24 41.09
C LEU A 8 19.52 -75.21 39.92
N VAL A 9 20.26 -74.11 40.18
CA VAL A 9 20.92 -73.15 39.25
C VAL A 9 20.13 -71.91 38.80
N ALA A 10 20.35 -70.85 39.56
CA ALA A 10 20.25 -69.45 39.15
C ALA A 10 21.53 -68.97 38.44
N SER A 11 21.39 -67.83 37.75
CA SER A 11 22.42 -66.90 37.26
C SER A 11 23.09 -67.19 35.92
N ASN A 12 22.54 -66.57 34.86
CA ASN A 12 23.26 -65.62 34.01
C ASN A 12 22.35 -65.12 32.89
N HIS A 13 22.02 -63.83 32.86
CA HIS A 13 21.93 -63.05 31.61
C HIS A 13 21.81 -61.56 31.89
N LYS A 14 22.95 -60.87 31.80
CA LYS A 14 23.10 -59.43 31.66
C LYS A 14 24.05 -59.18 30.49
N LYS A 15 23.68 -58.24 29.61
CA LYS A 15 24.42 -57.63 28.48
C LYS A 15 24.48 -58.40 27.14
N LYS A 16 23.65 -57.96 26.19
CA LYS A 16 24.04 -57.36 24.88
C LYS A 16 22.84 -57.26 23.93
N SER A 17 22.37 -56.05 23.65
CA SER A 17 21.83 -55.61 22.35
C SER A 17 21.31 -54.17 22.48
N ASP A 18 22.25 -53.23 22.61
CA ASP A 18 22.04 -51.84 22.19
C ASP A 18 22.59 -51.72 20.76
N ALA A 19 21.97 -50.83 19.99
CA ALA A 19 22.25 -50.43 18.60
C ALA A 19 21.48 -51.21 17.51
N GLU A 20 20.29 -50.70 17.17
CA GLU A 20 19.87 -50.37 15.79
C GLU A 20 18.38 -49.97 15.78
N ASN A 21 18.08 -48.68 16.00
CA ASN A 21 16.95 -48.03 15.33
C ASN A 21 17.14 -46.50 15.41
N SER A 22 17.89 -45.96 14.46
CA SER A 22 18.09 -44.52 14.32
C SER A 22 16.96 -43.91 13.49
N THR A 23 16.29 -42.94 14.10
CA THR A 23 15.15 -42.16 13.62
C THR A 23 15.38 -41.56 12.22
N LEU A 24 14.59 -41.98 11.24
CA LEU A 24 14.48 -41.32 9.93
C LEU A 24 13.74 -39.98 10.10
N ARG A 25 14.50 -38.88 10.14
CA ARG A 25 13.99 -37.51 10.07
C ARG A 25 13.76 -37.15 8.59
N PRO A 26 12.66 -36.48 8.20
CA PRO A 26 12.50 -36.02 6.82
C PRO A 26 13.58 -34.99 6.46
N GLN A 27 14.34 -35.26 5.39
CA GLN A 27 15.35 -34.36 4.84
C GLN A 27 14.67 -33.15 4.17
N ARG A 28 15.16 -31.94 4.47
CA ARG A 28 14.76 -30.67 3.86
C ARG A 28 15.10 -30.69 2.36
N PRO A 29 14.21 -30.26 1.44
CA PRO A 29 14.61 -30.05 0.05
C PRO A 29 15.59 -28.87 -0.06
N PRO A 30 16.62 -28.95 -0.92
CA PRO A 30 17.62 -27.89 -1.04
C PRO A 30 17.01 -26.60 -1.62
N PRO A 31 17.47 -25.42 -1.18
CA PRO A 31 17.02 -24.15 -1.74
C PRO A 31 17.47 -23.99 -3.20
N PRO A 32 16.71 -23.26 -4.04
CA PRO A 32 17.14 -22.95 -5.40
C PRO A 32 18.43 -22.09 -5.38
N PRO A 33 19.30 -22.22 -6.40
CA PRO A 33 20.54 -21.47 -6.46
C PRO A 33 20.29 -19.95 -6.57
N PRO A 34 21.15 -19.12 -5.97
CA PRO A 34 21.00 -17.67 -6.03
C PRO A 34 21.20 -17.16 -7.48
N PRO A 35 20.47 -16.11 -7.89
CA PRO A 35 20.72 -15.45 -9.18
C PRO A 35 22.13 -14.86 -9.20
N SER A 36 22.83 -15.06 -10.32
CA SER A 36 24.19 -14.59 -10.54
C SER A 36 24.31 -13.08 -10.32
N GLN A 37 25.08 -12.68 -9.31
CA GLN A 37 25.43 -11.29 -9.05
C GLN A 37 26.43 -10.80 -10.09
N SER A 38 25.97 -10.06 -11.09
CA SER A 38 26.82 -9.14 -11.84
C SER A 38 27.03 -7.87 -11.00
N GLN A 39 28.27 -7.63 -10.58
CA GLN A 39 28.68 -6.42 -9.87
C GLN A 39 28.34 -5.15 -10.68
N PRO A 40 27.80 -4.08 -10.06
CA PRO A 40 27.73 -2.79 -10.69
C PRO A 40 29.07 -2.06 -10.56
N SER A 41 29.67 -1.73 -11.70
CA SER A 41 30.75 -0.76 -11.84
C SER A 41 30.30 0.62 -11.35
N ALA A 42 31.15 1.29 -10.57
CA ALA A 42 30.95 2.64 -10.07
C ALA A 42 30.82 3.64 -11.23
N ILE A 43 29.75 4.42 -11.25
CA ILE A 43 29.58 5.56 -12.14
C ILE A 43 29.26 6.78 -11.27
N SER A 44 30.15 7.77 -11.33
CA SER A 44 30.05 9.07 -10.69
C SER A 44 28.76 9.79 -11.09
N ILE A 45 28.08 10.37 -10.10
CA ILE A 45 26.87 11.19 -10.30
C ILE A 45 27.33 12.60 -10.61
N ASP A 46 27.07 13.06 -11.84
CA ASP A 46 27.20 14.45 -12.24
C ASP A 46 25.83 15.13 -12.07
N GLN A 47 25.78 16.18 -11.25
CA GLN A 47 24.58 16.98 -11.02
C GLN A 47 24.40 17.95 -12.18
N THR A 48 23.37 17.76 -13.00
CA THR A 48 22.93 18.80 -13.95
C THR A 48 21.45 19.12 -13.80
N THR A 49 21.25 20.34 -13.34
CA THR A 49 20.03 21.14 -13.24
C THR A 49 19.31 21.25 -14.58
N ILE A 50 17.98 21.09 -14.60
CA ILE A 50 17.14 21.41 -15.76
C ILE A 50 16.23 22.59 -15.38
N TYR A 51 16.60 23.78 -15.83
CA TYR A 51 15.67 24.88 -16.11
C TYR A 51 16.01 25.43 -17.51
N PRO A 52 15.01 25.89 -18.30
CA PRO A 52 15.24 26.36 -19.67
C PRO A 52 15.84 27.78 -19.70
N PRO A 53 16.67 28.13 -20.70
CA PRO A 53 17.29 29.44 -20.77
C PRO A 53 16.31 30.49 -21.33
N SER A 54 16.19 31.62 -20.65
CA SER A 54 15.65 32.85 -21.22
C SER A 54 16.80 33.68 -21.78
N GLU A 55 16.75 33.98 -23.07
CA GLU A 55 17.68 34.89 -23.74
C GLU A 55 17.40 36.34 -23.31
N THR A 56 18.42 37.07 -22.90
CA THR A 56 18.64 38.49 -23.24
C THR A 56 20.04 38.91 -22.77
N SER A 57 20.85 39.38 -23.70
CA SER A 57 22.22 39.86 -23.48
C SER A 57 22.30 41.39 -23.38
N SER A 58 23.31 41.81 -22.61
CA SER A 58 24.04 43.09 -22.58
C SER A 58 23.50 44.21 -21.67
N SER A 59 24.18 44.50 -20.55
CA SER A 59 25.37 45.39 -20.49
C SER A 59 25.92 45.48 -19.06
N SER A 60 27.24 45.54 -18.95
CA SER A 60 28.08 45.57 -17.75
C SER A 60 27.83 46.73 -16.79
N ILE A 61 28.04 46.49 -15.47
CA ILE A 61 28.82 47.26 -14.48
C ILE A 61 28.60 46.58 -13.11
N ASP A 62 29.67 46.09 -12.48
CA ASP A 62 29.68 45.53 -11.12
C ASP A 62 29.52 46.63 -10.04
N PRO A 63 28.74 46.37 -8.98
CA PRO A 63 29.04 46.84 -7.63
C PRO A 63 29.02 45.69 -6.59
N PRO A 64 29.51 45.92 -5.35
CA PRO A 64 30.27 44.95 -4.59
C PRO A 64 29.42 43.86 -3.91
N HIS A 65 30.06 42.70 -3.72
CA HIS A 65 29.61 41.55 -2.93
C HIS A 65 28.87 41.94 -1.63
N GLU A 66 27.55 41.77 -1.61
CA GLU A 66 26.78 41.56 -0.38
C GLU A 66 26.68 40.04 -0.10
N PRO A 67 26.78 39.61 1.17
CA PRO A 67 26.58 38.21 1.52
C PRO A 67 25.11 37.83 1.32
N THR A 68 24.89 36.68 0.70
CA THR A 68 23.59 36.13 0.32
C THR A 68 22.66 35.94 1.53
N ASP A 69 21.73 36.87 1.72
CA ASP A 69 20.64 36.91 2.72
C ASP A 69 19.40 36.06 2.31
N ASN A 70 19.52 35.21 1.29
CA ASN A 70 18.35 34.52 0.70
C ASN A 70 17.99 33.21 1.43
N THR A 71 18.93 32.64 2.20
CA THR A 71 18.70 31.41 2.98
C THR A 71 17.92 31.71 4.27
N ASN A 72 18.19 32.84 4.94
CA ASN A 72 17.52 33.23 6.19
C ASN A 72 16.04 33.63 6.01
N LYS A 73 15.68 34.22 4.86
CA LYS A 73 14.28 34.60 4.56
C LYS A 73 13.40 33.38 4.30
N ASN A 74 13.98 32.32 3.74
CA ASN A 74 13.28 31.07 3.47
C ASN A 74 13.13 30.17 4.71
N GLN A 75 13.80 30.44 5.83
CA GLN A 75 13.75 29.57 7.02
C GLN A 75 12.72 30.04 8.06
N THR A 76 12.49 31.34 8.16
CA THR A 76 11.51 31.94 9.10
C THR A 76 10.06 31.83 8.62
N TYR A 77 9.82 31.71 7.30
CA TYR A 77 8.45 31.68 6.78
C TYR A 77 7.70 30.38 7.13
N LEU A 78 8.37 29.23 7.20
CA LEU A 78 7.71 27.94 7.41
C LEU A 78 7.06 27.85 8.80
N LEU A 79 7.78 28.27 9.83
CA LEU A 79 7.25 28.30 11.20
C LEU A 79 6.09 29.29 11.30
N HIS A 80 6.22 30.48 10.71
CA HIS A 80 5.18 31.50 10.74
C HIS A 80 3.93 31.06 9.95
N GLU A 81 4.09 30.42 8.79
CA GLU A 81 3.00 29.84 8.02
C GLU A 81 2.30 28.73 8.83
N PHE A 82 3.07 27.85 9.47
CA PHE A 82 2.52 26.80 10.33
C PHE A 82 1.68 27.37 11.47
N GLN A 83 2.21 28.36 12.20
CA GLN A 83 1.50 29.02 13.30
C GLN A 83 0.24 29.73 12.82
N ARG A 84 0.32 30.48 11.72
CA ARG A 84 -0.83 31.17 11.10
C ARG A 84 -1.96 30.19 10.79
N LEU A 85 -1.63 29.01 10.27
CA LEU A 85 -2.62 28.01 9.89
C LEU A 85 -3.17 27.23 11.07
N PHE A 86 -2.35 26.87 12.06
CA PHE A 86 -2.67 25.78 13.00
C PHE A 86 -2.73 26.15 14.48
N ASP A 87 -2.30 27.34 14.90
CA ASP A 87 -2.45 27.77 16.31
C ASP A 87 -3.92 28.01 16.66
N ASN A 88 -4.69 28.54 15.71
CA ASN A 88 -6.14 28.77 15.82
C ASN A 88 -6.83 28.35 14.52
N PHE A 89 -6.81 27.06 14.21
CA PHE A 89 -7.32 26.54 12.94
C PHE A 89 -8.80 26.88 12.71
N ASP A 90 -9.06 27.71 11.70
CA ASP A 90 -10.41 28.05 11.22
C ASP A 90 -10.70 27.31 9.91
N TYR A 91 -11.62 26.34 9.98
CA TYR A 91 -11.99 25.51 8.85
C TYR A 91 -12.63 26.30 7.70
N GLU A 92 -13.50 27.27 8.01
CA GLU A 92 -14.23 28.00 6.96
C GLU A 92 -13.31 28.97 6.25
N LEU A 93 -12.45 29.68 7.00
CA LEU A 93 -11.44 30.56 6.41
C LEU A 93 -10.50 29.80 5.48
N VAL A 94 -9.91 28.69 5.96
CA VAL A 94 -8.99 27.88 5.16
C VAL A 94 -9.69 27.30 3.94
N ARG A 95 -10.95 26.86 4.08
CA ARG A 95 -11.76 26.37 2.95
C ARG A 95 -11.95 27.47 1.90
N GLU A 96 -12.28 28.69 2.31
CA GLU A 96 -12.41 29.83 1.39
C GLU A 96 -11.08 30.17 0.71
N GLU A 97 -9.96 30.22 1.45
CA GLU A 97 -8.62 30.45 0.88
C GLU A 97 -8.27 29.40 -0.20
N ILE A 98 -8.59 28.12 0.05
CA ILE A 98 -8.38 27.03 -0.92
C ILE A 98 -9.27 27.21 -2.16
N LEU A 99 -10.57 27.48 -1.99
CA LEU A 99 -11.52 27.64 -3.10
C LEU A 99 -11.16 28.86 -3.97
N ASN A 100 -10.61 29.91 -3.35
CA ASN A 100 -10.11 31.11 -4.02
C ASN A 100 -8.70 30.95 -4.59
N ARG A 101 -8.11 29.74 -4.55
CA ARG A 101 -6.76 29.42 -5.08
C ARG A 101 -5.63 30.20 -4.40
N GLN A 102 -5.83 30.67 -3.17
CA GLN A 102 -4.83 31.44 -2.41
C GLN A 102 -3.79 30.53 -1.72
N MET A 103 -4.05 29.22 -1.65
CA MET A 103 -3.18 28.24 -0.98
C MET A 103 -2.47 27.25 -1.93
N ILE A 104 -2.29 27.60 -3.21
CA ILE A 104 -1.63 26.70 -4.18
C ILE A 104 -0.21 26.32 -3.76
N GLU A 105 0.51 27.25 -3.11
CA GLU A 105 1.90 27.06 -2.68
C GLU A 105 2.05 26.69 -1.19
N CYS A 106 0.97 26.23 -0.55
CA CYS A 106 0.97 25.85 0.87
C CYS A 106 1.97 24.73 1.15
N ASN A 107 2.84 24.93 2.15
CA ASN A 107 3.88 23.95 2.53
C ASN A 107 3.40 22.87 3.51
N PHE A 108 2.13 22.95 3.91
CA PHE A 108 1.50 22.05 4.89
C PHE A 108 0.21 21.42 4.34
N THR A 109 0.20 21.15 3.04
CA THR A 109 -0.95 20.57 2.34
C THR A 109 -1.29 19.21 2.92
N THR A 110 -0.31 18.39 3.29
CA THR A 110 -0.60 17.07 3.88
C THR A 110 -1.13 17.15 5.32
N VAL A 111 -0.79 18.20 6.08
CA VAL A 111 -1.43 18.48 7.38
C VAL A 111 -2.91 18.85 7.19
N LEU A 112 -3.20 19.71 6.21
CA LEU A 112 -4.58 20.04 5.85
C LEU A 112 -5.38 18.80 5.43
N TRP A 113 -4.79 17.92 4.62
CA TRP A 113 -5.43 16.64 4.26
C TRP A 113 -5.74 15.81 5.49
N ARG A 114 -4.80 15.68 6.44
CA ARG A 114 -5.02 14.95 7.69
C ARG A 114 -6.17 15.55 8.50
N ILE A 115 -6.31 16.88 8.57
CA ILE A 115 -7.43 17.52 9.28
C ILE A 115 -8.76 17.26 8.54
N PHE A 116 -8.79 17.46 7.23
CA PHE A 116 -10.01 17.29 6.42
C PHE A 116 -10.49 15.84 6.35
N LEU A 117 -9.56 14.88 6.39
CA LEU A 117 -9.86 13.46 6.45
C LEU A 117 -10.06 12.95 7.88
N HIS A 118 -10.04 13.84 8.88
CA HIS A 118 -10.18 13.52 10.30
C HIS A 118 -9.12 12.54 10.84
N CYS A 119 -7.94 12.51 10.21
CA CYS A 119 -6.76 11.83 10.73
C CYS A 119 -6.10 12.64 11.87
N LEU A 120 -6.26 13.96 11.85
CA LEU A 120 -5.89 14.86 12.95
C LEU A 120 -7.12 15.67 13.38
N PRO A 121 -7.29 15.95 14.69
CA PRO A 121 -8.33 16.87 15.16
C PRO A 121 -7.99 18.30 14.73
N ARG A 122 -8.97 19.22 14.81
CA ARG A 122 -8.74 20.64 14.49
C ARG A 122 -7.79 21.33 15.48
N ASN A 123 -7.79 20.89 16.74
CA ASN A 123 -6.94 21.43 17.78
C ASN A 123 -5.54 20.79 17.72
N SER A 124 -4.52 21.59 17.39
CA SER A 124 -3.12 21.17 17.28
C SER A 124 -2.52 20.64 18.58
N SER A 125 -3.07 21.03 19.74
CA SER A 125 -2.61 20.52 21.04
C SER A 125 -2.85 19.01 21.23
N GLN A 126 -3.72 18.41 20.42
CA GLN A 126 -4.07 16.98 20.48
C GLN A 126 -3.37 16.15 19.39
N TRP A 127 -2.55 16.77 18.54
CA TRP A 127 -1.95 16.09 17.40
C TRP A 127 -0.89 15.08 17.81
N ASP A 128 -0.13 15.38 18.86
CA ASP A 128 0.90 14.49 19.38
C ASP A 128 0.33 13.10 19.71
N ASP A 129 -0.70 13.07 20.55
CA ASP A 129 -1.41 11.85 20.94
C ASP A 129 -2.08 11.16 19.74
N MET A 130 -2.67 11.93 18.82
CA MET A 130 -3.37 11.37 17.66
C MET A 130 -2.40 10.73 16.66
N LEU A 131 -1.23 11.35 16.43
CA LEU A 131 -0.18 10.77 15.60
C LEU A 131 0.28 9.42 16.17
N ASP A 132 0.55 9.37 17.46
CA ASP A 132 0.99 8.13 18.12
C ASP A 132 -0.11 7.07 18.10
N ALA A 133 -1.38 7.45 18.28
CA ALA A 133 -2.52 6.53 18.17
C ALA A 133 -2.64 5.94 16.76
N ASN A 134 -2.56 6.78 15.71
CA ASN A 134 -2.63 6.35 14.32
C ASN A 134 -1.45 5.44 13.94
N ARG A 135 -0.23 5.80 14.37
CA ARG A 135 0.98 5.01 14.13
C ARG A 135 0.89 3.64 14.80
N ASN A 136 0.47 3.60 16.07
CA ASN A 136 0.25 2.35 16.79
C ASN A 136 -0.87 1.49 16.18
N HIS A 137 -1.91 2.12 15.62
CA HIS A 137 -2.98 1.41 14.93
C HIS A 137 -2.44 0.68 13.68
N TYR A 138 -1.72 1.38 12.80
CA TYR A 138 -1.14 0.75 11.61
C TYR A 138 -0.14 -0.35 11.98
N GLU A 139 0.73 -0.12 12.98
CA GLU A 139 1.69 -1.13 13.42
C GLU A 139 0.99 -2.43 13.86
N LYS A 140 -0.11 -2.33 14.62
CA LYS A 140 -0.92 -3.50 15.02
C LYS A 140 -1.47 -4.25 13.81
N LEU A 141 -1.95 -3.56 12.78
CA LEU A 141 -2.44 -4.19 11.55
C LEU A 141 -1.32 -4.92 10.80
N VAL A 142 -0.15 -4.29 10.66
CA VAL A 142 1.02 -4.92 10.02
C VAL A 142 1.41 -6.21 10.75
N GLN A 143 1.47 -6.19 12.09
CA GLN A 143 1.77 -7.39 12.86
C GLN A 143 0.66 -8.45 12.76
N GLN A 144 -0.61 -8.05 12.74
CA GLN A 144 -1.75 -8.96 12.64
C GLN A 144 -1.75 -9.74 11.31
N TYR A 145 -1.40 -9.09 10.19
CA TYR A 145 -1.44 -9.71 8.86
C TYR A 145 -0.10 -10.27 8.40
N LYS A 146 0.91 -10.27 9.27
CA LYS A 146 2.19 -10.95 9.05
C LYS A 146 2.03 -12.45 9.28
N ILE A 147 1.49 -13.14 8.28
CA ILE A 147 1.34 -14.61 8.31
C ILE A 147 2.64 -15.27 7.86
N ASP A 148 3.22 -16.07 8.75
CA ASP A 148 4.35 -16.95 8.46
C ASP A 148 3.88 -18.40 8.71
N PRO A 149 3.42 -19.13 7.68
CA PRO A 149 2.82 -20.45 7.85
C PRO A 149 3.81 -21.46 8.47
N TYR A 150 5.12 -21.24 8.31
CA TYR A 150 6.14 -22.09 8.92
C TYR A 150 6.16 -21.93 10.45
N LYS A 151 6.05 -20.69 10.97
CA LYS A 151 5.99 -20.45 12.42
C LYS A 151 4.67 -20.89 13.05
N MET A 152 3.59 -20.88 12.28
CA MET A 152 2.28 -21.35 12.75
C MET A 152 2.23 -22.88 12.88
N SER A 153 3.01 -23.62 12.07
CA SER A 153 3.16 -25.07 12.21
C SER A 153 3.98 -25.49 13.43
N GLU A 154 4.95 -24.67 13.87
CA GLU A 154 5.79 -24.96 15.05
C GLU A 154 5.07 -24.76 16.39
N ASN A 155 4.11 -23.83 16.47
CA ASN A 155 3.39 -23.53 17.71
C ASN A 155 2.17 -24.42 17.96
N ASN A 156 1.76 -25.27 17.01
CA ASN A 156 0.53 -26.05 17.08
C ASN A 156 0.81 -27.57 17.03
N HIS A 157 1.36 -28.12 18.13
CA HIS A 157 1.67 -29.55 18.30
C HIS A 157 0.44 -30.46 18.56
N ASN A 158 -0.73 -30.13 18.00
CA ASN A 158 -1.89 -31.04 18.01
C ASN A 158 -1.93 -31.83 16.69
N THR A 159 -1.98 -33.16 16.79
CA THR A 159 -1.90 -34.11 15.68
C THR A 159 -2.99 -33.97 14.61
N ASP A 160 -4.13 -33.34 14.94
CA ASP A 160 -5.20 -33.05 13.98
C ASP A 160 -4.98 -31.73 13.19
N ALA A 161 -4.11 -30.84 13.71
CA ALA A 161 -3.75 -29.57 13.07
C ALA A 161 -2.63 -29.72 12.03
N GLU A 162 -1.87 -30.82 12.05
CA GLU A 162 -0.81 -31.11 11.07
C GLU A 162 -1.36 -31.36 9.65
N ASN A 163 -2.56 -31.95 9.53
CA ASN A 163 -3.22 -32.15 8.23
C ASN A 163 -3.89 -30.88 7.69
N LEU A 164 -4.37 -29.98 8.56
CA LEU A 164 -4.99 -28.70 8.19
C LEU A 164 -3.96 -27.64 7.81
N ASN A 165 -2.77 -27.67 8.42
CA ASN A 165 -1.66 -26.74 8.17
C ASN A 165 -0.58 -27.32 7.24
N HIS A 166 -0.99 -28.13 6.25
CA HIS A 166 -0.08 -28.66 5.23
C HIS A 166 -0.10 -27.80 3.95
N PRO A 167 1.04 -27.58 3.26
CA PRO A 167 1.10 -26.83 1.99
C PRO A 167 0.24 -27.39 0.85
N LEU A 168 -0.19 -28.65 0.98
CA LEU A 168 -1.09 -29.35 0.05
C LEU A 168 -2.51 -29.51 0.60
N SER A 169 -2.83 -28.86 1.72
CA SER A 169 -4.19 -28.86 2.27
C SER A 169 -5.16 -28.29 1.22
N ARG A 170 -6.28 -28.99 1.01
CA ARG A 170 -7.36 -28.55 0.12
C ARG A 170 -8.40 -27.68 0.84
N ASP A 171 -8.17 -27.38 2.11
CA ASP A 171 -9.04 -26.51 2.89
C ASP A 171 -8.73 -25.04 2.52
N GLU A 172 -9.75 -24.37 1.98
CA GLU A 172 -9.70 -22.95 1.63
C GLU A 172 -9.39 -22.06 2.84
N ASN A 173 -9.67 -22.53 4.07
CA ASN A 173 -9.40 -21.83 5.32
C ASN A 173 -8.03 -22.16 5.95
N SER A 174 -7.17 -22.95 5.27
CA SER A 174 -5.84 -23.28 5.78
C SER A 174 -4.90 -22.06 5.78
N ALA A 175 -3.93 -22.06 6.71
CA ALA A 175 -2.88 -21.04 6.75
C ALA A 175 -2.06 -20.97 5.44
N TRP A 176 -1.93 -22.10 4.75
CA TRP A 176 -1.25 -22.19 3.45
C TRP A 176 -2.07 -21.60 2.31
N SER A 177 -3.38 -21.87 2.25
CA SER A 177 -4.28 -21.24 1.28
C SER A 177 -4.19 -19.71 1.39
N GLN A 178 -4.24 -19.18 2.61
CA GLN A 178 -4.09 -17.75 2.87
C GLN A 178 -2.69 -17.23 2.49
N TYR A 179 -1.63 -17.98 2.81
CA TYR A 179 -0.26 -17.60 2.43
C TYR A 179 -0.11 -17.48 0.90
N PHE A 180 -0.60 -18.46 0.13
CA PHE A 180 -0.51 -18.40 -1.33
C PHE A 180 -1.36 -17.25 -1.90
N ALA A 181 -2.55 -17.00 -1.36
CA ALA A 181 -3.37 -15.85 -1.74
C ALA A 181 -2.66 -14.51 -1.41
N ASP A 182 -1.97 -14.44 -0.27
CA ASP A 182 -1.19 -13.27 0.15
C ASP A 182 0.01 -13.03 -0.77
N GLU A 183 0.72 -14.09 -1.20
CA GLU A 183 1.83 -13.98 -2.14
C GLU A 183 1.36 -13.56 -3.55
N GLU A 184 0.23 -14.08 -4.04
CA GLU A 184 -0.37 -13.63 -5.30
C GLU A 184 -0.79 -12.16 -5.25
N LEU A 185 -1.41 -11.75 -4.14
CA LEU A 185 -1.79 -10.35 -3.89
C LEU A 185 -0.56 -9.43 -3.88
N LYS A 186 0.50 -9.82 -3.14
CA LYS A 186 1.76 -9.06 -3.10
C LYS A 186 2.40 -8.97 -4.48
N ALA A 187 2.40 -10.04 -5.27
CA ALA A 187 2.95 -10.03 -6.63
C ALA A 187 2.19 -9.06 -7.55
N THR A 188 0.86 -9.04 -7.44
CA THR A 188 -0.01 -8.11 -8.17
C THR A 188 0.31 -6.66 -7.77
N ILE A 189 0.29 -6.36 -6.47
CA ILE A 189 0.59 -5.02 -5.94
C ILE A 189 2.01 -4.59 -6.35
N THR A 190 3.00 -5.47 -6.25
CA THR A 190 4.40 -5.16 -6.60
C THR A 190 4.53 -4.79 -8.07
N THR A 191 3.81 -5.50 -8.95
CA THR A 191 3.82 -5.21 -10.39
C THR A 191 3.26 -3.83 -10.67
N ASP A 192 2.16 -3.49 -10.02
CA ASP A 192 1.49 -2.19 -10.17
C ASP A 192 2.33 -1.05 -9.60
N VAL A 193 2.83 -1.17 -8.37
CA VAL A 193 3.68 -0.15 -7.71
C VAL A 193 4.94 0.16 -8.53
N ARG A 194 5.55 -0.84 -9.17
CA ARG A 194 6.73 -0.64 -10.04
C ARG A 194 6.43 0.12 -11.32
N ARG A 195 5.15 0.21 -11.72
CA ARG A 195 4.70 0.94 -12.91
C ARG A 195 4.20 2.35 -12.57
N THR A 196 4.02 2.68 -11.29
CA THR A 196 3.62 4.03 -10.86
C THR A 196 4.67 5.06 -11.25
N CYS A 197 4.30 6.04 -12.08
CA CYS A 197 5.12 7.21 -12.44
C CYS A 197 6.61 6.86 -12.71
N PRO A 198 6.90 5.99 -13.71
CA PRO A 198 8.21 5.34 -13.86
C PRO A 198 9.35 6.33 -14.12
N ASP A 199 9.03 7.51 -14.66
CA ASP A 199 9.99 8.57 -14.96
C ASP A 199 10.55 9.24 -13.70
N ILE A 200 9.82 9.17 -12.58
CA ILE A 200 10.23 9.79 -11.31
C ILE A 200 11.05 8.78 -10.50
N SER A 201 12.32 9.11 -10.23
CA SER A 201 13.25 8.23 -9.51
C SER A 201 12.78 7.83 -8.11
N PHE A 202 12.01 8.70 -7.45
CA PHE A 202 11.39 8.45 -6.15
C PHE A 202 10.62 7.13 -6.10
N PHE A 203 9.76 6.86 -7.08
CA PHE A 203 8.93 5.64 -7.10
C PHE A 203 9.72 4.37 -7.45
N ARG A 204 10.95 4.51 -7.96
CA ARG A 204 11.86 3.38 -8.22
C ARG A 204 12.73 3.03 -7.00
N ASN A 205 12.75 3.87 -5.98
CA ASN A 205 13.52 3.60 -4.76
C ASN A 205 12.98 2.34 -4.05
N PRO A 206 13.80 1.31 -3.79
CA PRO A 206 13.36 0.08 -3.13
C PRO A 206 12.61 0.32 -1.81
N ARG A 207 13.06 1.28 -0.99
CA ARG A 207 12.40 1.65 0.26
C ARG A 207 10.96 2.13 0.01
N MET A 208 10.75 2.93 -1.05
CA MET A 208 9.43 3.46 -1.41
C MET A 208 8.52 2.39 -2.01
N VAL A 209 9.09 1.44 -2.77
CA VAL A 209 8.34 0.28 -3.28
C VAL A 209 7.88 -0.61 -2.11
N ASP A 210 8.79 -0.92 -1.19
CA ASP A 210 8.52 -1.81 -0.05
C ASP A 210 7.48 -1.23 0.91
N LEU A 211 7.53 0.08 1.18
CA LEU A 211 6.54 0.73 2.05
C LEU A 211 5.16 0.77 1.38
N GLN A 212 5.07 1.09 0.08
CA GLN A 212 3.80 1.10 -0.65
C GLN A 212 3.19 -0.29 -0.74
N LEU A 213 4.02 -1.31 -1.00
CA LEU A 213 3.60 -2.72 -0.97
C LEU A 213 2.99 -3.09 0.39
N ARG A 214 3.68 -2.75 1.50
CA ARG A 214 3.19 -3.06 2.85
C ARG A 214 1.89 -2.35 3.18
N ILE A 215 1.75 -1.07 2.84
CA ILE A 215 0.50 -0.30 3.05
C ILE A 215 -0.65 -0.95 2.28
N LEU A 216 -0.49 -1.16 0.97
CA LEU A 216 -1.54 -1.71 0.11
C LEU A 216 -1.92 -3.14 0.53
N PHE A 217 -0.93 -3.97 0.85
CA PHE A 217 -1.17 -5.31 1.35
C PHE A 217 -1.94 -5.29 2.67
N THR A 218 -1.48 -4.51 3.65
CA THR A 218 -2.11 -4.39 4.98
C THR A 218 -3.55 -3.89 4.85
N HIS A 219 -3.79 -2.84 4.06
CA HIS A 219 -5.13 -2.33 3.79
C HIS A 219 -6.03 -3.41 3.18
N SER A 220 -5.52 -4.15 2.20
CA SER A 220 -6.29 -5.16 1.47
C SER A 220 -6.65 -6.37 2.34
N ARG A 221 -5.76 -6.75 3.27
CA ARG A 221 -6.05 -7.79 4.27
C ARG A 221 -7.04 -7.30 5.31
N HIS A 222 -6.92 -6.05 5.75
CA HIS A 222 -7.84 -5.46 6.71
C HIS A 222 -9.26 -5.33 6.14
N HIS A 223 -9.38 -4.91 4.88
CA HIS A 223 -10.64 -4.63 4.19
C HIS A 223 -11.02 -5.70 3.16
N GLN A 224 -10.56 -6.95 3.33
CA GLN A 224 -10.72 -8.02 2.34
C GLN A 224 -12.17 -8.22 1.85
N LYS A 225 -13.16 -8.00 2.74
CA LYS A 225 -14.59 -8.20 2.42
C LYS A 225 -15.28 -6.97 1.83
N THR A 226 -14.76 -5.77 2.09
CA THR A 226 -15.44 -4.50 1.75
C THR A 226 -14.74 -3.79 0.59
N THR A 227 -13.42 -3.68 0.67
CA THR A 227 -12.58 -2.89 -0.25
C THR A 227 -11.22 -3.56 -0.42
N PRO A 228 -11.14 -4.78 -1.01
CA PRO A 228 -9.86 -5.40 -1.32
C PRO A 228 -9.09 -4.59 -2.38
N TYR A 229 -7.80 -4.85 -2.52
CA TYR A 229 -6.94 -4.20 -3.51
C TYR A 229 -7.59 -4.16 -4.90
N ARG A 230 -7.48 -3.00 -5.56
CA ARG A 230 -7.68 -2.87 -7.00
C ARG A 230 -6.60 -2.03 -7.63
N GLN A 231 -6.34 -2.33 -8.90
CA GLN A 231 -5.53 -1.48 -9.76
C GLN A 231 -6.06 -0.02 -9.71
N GLY A 232 -5.16 0.95 -9.61
CA GLY A 232 -5.45 2.37 -9.39
C GLY A 232 -5.25 2.81 -7.94
N MET A 233 -5.45 1.92 -6.94
CA MET A 233 -5.19 2.28 -5.53
C MET A 233 -3.73 2.66 -5.28
N HIS A 234 -2.80 2.05 -6.04
CA HIS A 234 -1.37 2.36 -5.95
C HIS A 234 -1.03 3.77 -6.44
N GLU A 235 -1.79 4.34 -7.37
CA GLU A 235 -1.59 5.70 -7.86
C GLU A 235 -2.00 6.72 -6.79
N ILE A 236 -3.14 6.48 -6.13
CA ILE A 236 -3.61 7.28 -5.00
C ILE A 236 -2.58 7.26 -3.88
N LEU A 237 -2.12 6.07 -3.48
CA LEU A 237 -1.10 5.96 -2.44
C LEU A 237 0.21 6.63 -2.86
N GLY A 238 0.61 6.50 -4.12
CA GLY A 238 1.80 7.13 -4.65
C GLY A 238 1.79 8.65 -4.48
N ILE A 239 0.66 9.30 -4.76
CA ILE A 239 0.48 10.75 -4.55
C ILE A 239 0.62 11.11 -3.07
N VAL A 240 -0.01 10.35 -2.17
CA VAL A 240 0.04 10.59 -0.72
C VAL A 240 1.47 10.47 -0.20
N VAL A 241 2.16 9.37 -0.51
CA VAL A 241 3.54 9.11 -0.07
C VAL A 241 4.49 10.17 -0.61
N TYR A 242 4.33 10.56 -1.87
CA TYR A 242 5.18 11.57 -2.50
C TYR A 242 4.97 12.97 -1.90
N ALA A 243 3.72 13.37 -1.67
CA ALA A 243 3.40 14.67 -1.06
C ALA A 243 4.00 14.80 0.35
N ILE A 244 3.81 13.77 1.21
CA ILE A 244 4.38 13.78 2.57
C ILE A 244 5.90 13.83 2.50
N HIS A 245 6.51 13.07 1.59
CA HIS A 245 7.97 13.05 1.44
C HIS A 245 8.54 14.42 1.04
N LEU A 246 7.93 15.09 0.06
CA LEU A 246 8.40 16.41 -0.38
C LEU A 246 8.28 17.46 0.73
N GLU A 247 7.17 17.49 1.45
CA GLU A 247 7.01 18.41 2.59
C GLU A 247 8.00 18.06 3.71
N ALA A 248 8.22 16.76 3.99
CA ALA A 248 9.19 16.34 4.97
C ALA A 248 10.63 16.75 4.64
N LEU A 249 11.05 16.73 3.37
CA LEU A 249 12.37 17.23 2.97
C LEU A 249 12.53 18.70 3.33
N LYS A 250 11.54 19.54 2.98
CA LYS A 250 11.55 20.97 3.27
C LYS A 250 11.60 21.26 4.78
N ILE A 251 10.77 20.56 5.56
CA ILE A 251 10.68 20.80 7.01
C ILE A 251 11.92 20.29 7.75
N ASN A 252 12.48 19.14 7.36
CA ASN A 252 13.67 18.60 8.01
C ASN A 252 14.94 19.41 7.70
N GLU A 253 14.96 20.18 6.61
CA GLU A 253 16.02 21.14 6.29
C GLU A 253 15.84 22.50 7.00
N CYS A 254 14.71 22.75 7.66
CA CYS A 254 14.39 23.99 8.34
C CYS A 254 14.84 23.97 9.82
N GLU A 255 15.86 24.76 10.18
CA GLU A 255 16.40 24.82 11.55
C GLU A 255 15.37 25.33 12.58
N GLU A 256 14.53 26.29 12.19
CA GLU A 256 13.48 26.89 13.03
C GLU A 256 12.21 26.02 13.15
N SER A 257 12.22 24.80 12.59
CA SER A 257 11.08 23.89 12.74
C SER A 257 10.86 23.54 14.22
N ASN A 258 9.63 23.69 14.69
CA ASN A 258 9.29 23.32 16.05
C ASN A 258 9.18 21.80 16.20
N GLU A 259 9.14 21.31 17.44
CA GLU A 259 9.12 19.87 17.72
C GLU A 259 7.87 19.16 17.16
N LEU A 260 6.73 19.85 17.10
CA LEU A 260 5.52 19.29 16.52
C LEU A 260 5.67 19.11 14.99
N MET A 261 6.23 20.08 14.28
CA MET A 261 6.53 19.98 12.85
C MET A 261 7.48 18.81 12.56
N LYS A 262 8.54 18.67 13.36
CA LYS A 262 9.47 17.53 13.25
C LYS A 262 8.78 16.20 13.51
N LYS A 263 7.90 16.12 14.51
CA LYS A 263 7.12 14.90 14.80
C LYS A 263 6.16 14.54 13.66
N ILE A 264 5.47 15.52 13.06
CA ILE A 264 4.55 15.31 11.93
C ILE A 264 5.30 14.75 10.71
N TYR A 265 6.51 15.24 10.45
CA TYR A 265 7.30 14.89 9.26
C TYR A 265 8.50 13.99 9.56
N ASP A 266 8.40 13.19 10.63
CA ASP A 266 9.41 12.19 10.97
C ASP A 266 9.46 11.10 9.88
N SER A 267 10.59 11.04 9.18
CA SER A 267 10.81 10.09 8.08
C SER A 267 10.71 8.62 8.48
N GLN A 268 10.80 8.29 9.77
CA GLN A 268 10.60 6.92 10.28
C GLN A 268 9.14 6.49 10.20
N TYR A 269 8.20 7.44 10.29
CA TYR A 269 6.76 7.20 10.32
C TYR A 269 6.04 7.53 9.01
N LEU A 270 6.77 7.84 7.93
CA LEU A 270 6.20 8.10 6.60
C LEU A 270 5.18 7.04 6.18
N GLU A 271 5.48 5.77 6.44
CA GLU A 271 4.59 4.66 6.08
C GLU A 271 3.28 4.67 6.88
N HIS A 272 3.38 4.79 8.20
CA HIS A 272 2.24 4.84 9.12
C HIS A 272 1.33 6.02 8.79
N ASP A 273 1.95 7.17 8.57
CA ASP A 273 1.26 8.42 8.29
C ASP A 273 0.59 8.41 6.91
N ALA A 274 1.25 7.84 5.90
CA ALA A 274 0.65 7.63 4.59
C ALA A 274 -0.53 6.66 4.67
N TYR A 275 -0.44 5.58 5.47
CA TYR A 275 -1.56 4.65 5.67
C TYR A 275 -2.78 5.37 6.27
N ALA A 276 -2.59 6.21 7.29
CA ALA A 276 -3.71 6.92 7.94
C ALA A 276 -4.50 7.80 6.94
N ILE A 277 -3.80 8.54 6.08
CA ILE A 277 -4.43 9.34 5.02
C ILE A 277 -5.06 8.44 3.96
N PHE A 278 -4.31 7.47 3.46
CA PHE A 278 -4.74 6.56 2.40
C PHE A 278 -6.01 5.80 2.76
N GLU A 279 -6.08 5.25 3.98
CA GLU A 279 -7.25 4.51 4.47
C GLU A 279 -8.51 5.37 4.40
N LYS A 280 -8.44 6.62 4.88
CA LYS A 280 -9.58 7.53 4.82
C LYS A 280 -9.97 7.87 3.38
N ILE A 281 -9.01 8.07 2.48
CA ILE A 281 -9.31 8.31 1.06
C ILE A 281 -10.04 7.11 0.46
N ILE A 282 -9.52 5.89 0.65
CA ILE A 282 -10.13 4.68 0.08
C ILE A 282 -11.51 4.41 0.69
N ASP A 283 -11.71 4.70 1.98
CA ASP A 283 -13.03 4.60 2.61
C ASP A 283 -14.07 5.53 1.97
N HIS A 284 -13.69 6.77 1.63
CA HIS A 284 -14.58 7.69 0.89
C HIS A 284 -14.81 7.24 -0.55
N LEU A 285 -13.82 6.58 -1.16
CA LEU A 285 -13.92 6.08 -2.53
C LEU A 285 -14.49 4.65 -2.62
N ARG A 286 -14.88 4.05 -1.48
CA ARG A 286 -15.27 2.64 -1.38
C ARG A 286 -16.27 2.23 -2.45
N GLN A 287 -17.29 3.05 -2.71
CA GLN A 287 -18.32 2.77 -3.71
C GLN A 287 -17.77 2.52 -5.12
N PHE A 288 -16.65 3.15 -5.50
CA PHE A 288 -16.00 2.95 -6.80
C PHE A 288 -15.14 1.68 -6.84
N TYR A 289 -14.79 1.15 -5.67
CA TYR A 289 -13.97 -0.06 -5.51
C TYR A 289 -14.79 -1.27 -5.04
N SER A 290 -16.01 -1.12 -4.53
CA SER A 290 -16.85 -2.24 -4.11
C SER A 290 -17.23 -3.10 -5.32
N LEU A 291 -17.14 -4.42 -5.14
CA LEU A 291 -17.60 -5.35 -6.18
C LEU A 291 -19.13 -5.24 -6.28
N THR A 292 -19.66 -5.01 -7.48
CA THR A 292 -20.99 -5.53 -7.85
C THR A 292 -20.88 -7.06 -8.00
N THR A 293 -20.55 -7.79 -6.93
CA THR A 293 -20.72 -9.24 -6.94
C THR A 293 -22.19 -9.52 -6.71
N SER A 294 -22.96 -9.60 -7.79
CA SER A 294 -24.00 -10.62 -7.82
C SER A 294 -23.30 -11.95 -7.55
N ASN A 295 -23.34 -12.42 -6.30
CA ASN A 295 -23.03 -13.80 -5.95
C ASN A 295 -24.08 -14.68 -6.64
N SER A 296 -23.84 -14.95 -7.91
CA SER A 296 -24.42 -16.03 -8.70
C SER A 296 -23.26 -16.63 -9.47
N VAL A 297 -22.25 -17.12 -8.74
CA VAL A 297 -21.53 -18.30 -9.18
C VAL A 297 -22.59 -19.40 -9.25
N VAL A 298 -23.23 -19.50 -10.41
CA VAL A 298 -23.97 -20.69 -10.81
C VAL A 298 -23.02 -21.84 -10.53
N GLN A 299 -23.42 -22.70 -9.61
CA GLN A 299 -22.82 -24.01 -9.48
C GLN A 299 -22.83 -24.66 -10.86
N ARG A 300 -21.69 -24.62 -11.55
CA ARG A 300 -21.47 -25.38 -12.77
C ARG A 300 -21.45 -26.84 -12.36
N LYS A 301 -22.64 -27.46 -12.35
CA LYS A 301 -22.76 -28.91 -12.44
C LYS A 301 -21.95 -29.36 -13.66
N LYS A 302 -20.92 -30.16 -13.39
CA LYS A 302 -20.11 -30.85 -14.40
C LYS A 302 -21.01 -31.49 -15.45
N HIS A 303 -21.00 -30.96 -16.67
CA HIS A 303 -21.27 -31.71 -17.89
C HIS A 303 -20.20 -31.31 -18.91
N GLY A 304 -19.56 -32.31 -19.50
CA GLY A 304 -18.37 -32.17 -20.32
C GLY A 304 -18.58 -31.36 -21.60
N GLY A 305 -17.51 -30.74 -22.06
CA GLY A 305 -17.47 -30.00 -23.31
C GLY A 305 -16.28 -29.05 -23.32
N ILE A 306 -15.25 -29.41 -24.07
CA ILE A 306 -14.08 -28.58 -24.35
C ILE A 306 -14.55 -27.28 -25.01
N ASN A 307 -14.16 -26.13 -24.45
CA ASN A 307 -13.75 -24.91 -25.17
C ASN A 307 -13.34 -23.83 -24.15
N GLY A 308 -12.07 -23.42 -24.21
CA GLY A 308 -11.54 -22.32 -23.42
C GLY A 308 -12.11 -20.99 -23.90
N ALA A 309 -12.96 -20.37 -23.09
CA ALA A 309 -13.34 -18.97 -23.27
C ALA A 309 -12.35 -18.09 -22.51
N LYS A 310 -11.41 -17.49 -23.24
CA LYS A 310 -10.67 -16.32 -22.77
C LYS A 310 -11.69 -15.21 -22.53
N GLN A 311 -11.71 -14.62 -21.33
CA GLN A 311 -12.39 -13.34 -21.14
C GLN A 311 -11.72 -12.31 -22.05
N ILE A 312 -12.51 -11.70 -22.93
CA ILE A 312 -12.09 -10.60 -23.78
C ILE A 312 -12.46 -9.31 -23.02
N PRO A 313 -11.51 -8.43 -22.69
CA PRO A 313 -11.84 -7.08 -22.23
C PRO A 313 -12.72 -6.37 -23.28
N PHE A 314 -13.70 -5.57 -22.85
CA PHE A 314 -14.64 -4.81 -23.72
C PHE A 314 -15.79 -5.60 -24.38
N GLN A 315 -16.21 -6.73 -23.81
CA GLN A 315 -17.42 -7.43 -24.27
C GLN A 315 -18.69 -6.66 -23.84
N ARG A 316 -19.61 -6.45 -24.79
CA ARG A 316 -20.88 -5.70 -24.63
C ARG A 316 -21.62 -6.09 -23.34
N LEU A 317 -21.91 -5.13 -22.48
CA LEU A 317 -22.67 -5.32 -21.23
C LEU A 317 -24.18 -5.60 -21.46
N ASN A 318 -24.67 -5.49 -22.69
CA ASN A 318 -26.10 -5.59 -22.98
C ASN A 318 -26.71 -7.00 -22.86
N ASP A 319 -25.91 -8.06 -22.63
CA ASP A 319 -26.40 -9.44 -22.51
C ASP A 319 -26.26 -10.07 -21.11
N THR A 320 -25.95 -9.27 -20.09
CA THR A 320 -25.95 -9.75 -18.70
C THR A 320 -26.66 -8.76 -17.79
N HIS A 321 -27.68 -9.22 -17.07
CA HIS A 321 -28.42 -8.56 -15.99
C HIS A 321 -27.50 -8.20 -14.79
N ILE A 322 -26.40 -7.48 -15.01
CA ILE A 322 -25.50 -6.99 -13.98
C ILE A 322 -25.87 -5.52 -13.73
N PRO A 323 -26.26 -5.13 -12.50
CA PRO A 323 -26.48 -3.73 -12.17
C PRO A 323 -25.23 -2.93 -12.52
N PRO A 324 -25.34 -1.76 -13.18
CA PRO A 324 -24.17 -0.94 -13.49
C PRO A 324 -23.45 -0.60 -12.18
N ASN A 325 -22.15 -0.88 -12.12
CA ASN A 325 -21.28 -0.42 -11.03
C ASN A 325 -21.38 1.11 -10.92
N ASP A 326 -21.26 1.68 -9.73
CA ASP A 326 -21.44 3.12 -9.46
C ASP A 326 -20.57 4.00 -10.37
N THR A 327 -19.39 3.51 -10.75
CA THR A 327 -18.52 4.12 -11.77
C THR A 327 -19.23 4.29 -13.12
N VAL A 328 -19.88 3.24 -13.63
CA VAL A 328 -20.62 3.26 -14.90
C VAL A 328 -21.83 4.19 -14.79
N THR A 329 -22.56 4.14 -13.68
CA THR A 329 -23.68 5.05 -13.41
C THR A 329 -23.22 6.51 -13.42
N ARG A 330 -22.05 6.80 -12.83
CA ARG A 330 -21.46 8.14 -12.82
C ARG A 330 -20.98 8.58 -14.21
N MET A 331 -20.34 7.70 -14.97
CA MET A 331 -19.92 7.98 -16.36
C MET A 331 -21.12 8.31 -17.24
N ASN A 332 -22.21 7.54 -17.15
CA ASN A 332 -23.45 7.83 -17.87
C ASN A 332 -24.07 9.16 -17.41
N SER A 333 -24.06 9.47 -16.12
CA SER A 333 -24.54 10.77 -15.61
C SER A 333 -23.71 11.95 -16.12
N ILE A 334 -22.40 11.78 -16.32
CA ILE A 334 -21.53 12.79 -16.91
C ILE A 334 -21.83 12.93 -18.42
N PHE A 335 -22.02 11.81 -19.13
CA PHE A 335 -22.40 11.81 -20.53
C PHE A 335 -23.74 12.53 -20.77
N GLU A 336 -24.77 12.26 -19.97
CA GLU A 336 -26.05 12.97 -20.07
C GLU A 336 -25.94 14.47 -19.76
N ARG A 337 -25.03 14.84 -18.85
CA ARG A 337 -24.71 16.25 -18.60
C ARG A 337 -24.04 16.89 -19.80
N LEU A 338 -23.16 16.18 -20.50
CA LEU A 338 -22.49 16.68 -21.71
C LEU A 338 -23.49 17.15 -22.75
N ARG A 339 -24.63 16.46 -22.91
CA ARG A 339 -25.72 16.87 -23.81
C ARG A 339 -26.16 18.33 -23.63
N HIS A 340 -26.11 18.82 -22.40
CA HIS A 340 -26.55 20.17 -22.04
C HIS A 340 -25.45 21.22 -22.22
N TYR A 341 -24.19 20.84 -22.00
CA TYR A 341 -23.03 21.76 -22.07
C TYR A 341 -22.37 21.81 -23.46
N ASP A 342 -22.32 20.68 -24.16
CA ASP A 342 -21.79 20.53 -25.52
C ASP A 342 -22.57 19.45 -26.29
N ARG A 343 -23.69 19.88 -26.88
CA ARG A 343 -24.56 19.00 -27.66
C ARG A 343 -23.85 18.44 -28.90
N PHE A 344 -22.93 19.19 -29.51
CA PHE A 344 -22.23 18.73 -30.70
C PHE A 344 -21.32 17.55 -30.36
N LEU A 345 -20.52 17.67 -29.30
CA LEU A 345 -19.67 16.58 -28.83
C LEU A 345 -20.51 15.36 -28.41
N HIS A 346 -21.60 15.57 -27.66
CA HIS A 346 -22.52 14.49 -27.29
C HIS A 346 -23.03 13.72 -28.51
N CYS A 347 -23.64 14.41 -29.49
CA CYS A 347 -24.15 13.77 -30.69
C CYS A 347 -23.03 13.08 -31.48
N LYS A 348 -21.82 13.66 -31.53
CA LYS A 348 -20.68 13.03 -32.21
C LYS A 348 -20.25 11.73 -31.53
N LEU A 349 -20.21 11.69 -30.21
CA LEU A 349 -19.90 10.48 -29.45
C LEU A 349 -20.98 9.40 -29.64
N GLU A 350 -22.27 9.78 -29.64
CA GLU A 350 -23.38 8.88 -29.96
C GLU A 350 -23.28 8.32 -31.39
N GLU A 351 -23.07 9.19 -32.38
CA GLU A 351 -22.92 8.80 -33.79
C GLU A 351 -21.76 7.81 -34.00
N LEU A 352 -20.65 8.02 -33.28
CA LEU A 352 -19.47 7.16 -33.35
C LEU A 352 -19.62 5.89 -32.49
N ASN A 353 -20.71 5.73 -31.73
CA ASN A 353 -20.93 4.65 -30.76
C ASN A 353 -19.79 4.51 -29.75
N ILE A 354 -19.27 5.65 -29.26
CA ILE A 354 -18.23 5.66 -28.22
C ILE A 354 -18.92 5.65 -26.86
N GLU A 355 -18.86 4.51 -26.17
CA GLU A 355 -19.45 4.37 -24.83
C GLU A 355 -18.69 5.19 -23.78
N PRO A 356 -19.38 5.78 -22.78
CA PRO A 356 -18.73 6.55 -21.71
C PRO A 356 -17.65 5.81 -20.91
N THR A 357 -17.76 4.49 -20.85
CA THR A 357 -16.82 3.58 -20.18
C THR A 357 -15.47 3.46 -20.90
N VAL A 358 -15.37 3.89 -22.16
CA VAL A 358 -14.15 3.77 -22.97
C VAL A 358 -13.15 4.88 -22.66
N TYR A 359 -13.62 6.04 -22.21
CA TYR A 359 -12.78 7.23 -21.99
C TYR A 359 -12.86 7.78 -20.56
N GLY A 360 -13.70 7.20 -19.69
CA GLY A 360 -13.89 7.65 -18.32
C GLY A 360 -12.99 7.00 -17.29
#